data_AF-A0A962C5P1-F1
#
_entry.id   AF-A0A962C5P1-F1
#
_cell.length_a   1.000
_cell.length_b   1.000
_cell.length_c   1.000
_cell.angle_alpha   90.00
_cell.angle_beta   90.00
_cell.angle_gamma   90.00
#
_symmetry.space_group_name_H-M   'P 1'
#
loop_
_entity.id
_entity.type
_entity.pdbx_description
1 polymer ?
#
loop_
_entity_poly.entity_id
_entity_poly.type
_entity_poly.pdbx_seq_one_letter_code
_entity_poly.pdbx_strand_id
1 'polypeptide(L)'
;MSMPHFNHIRLLRYASLFTYACVGIPLLQYETVVAEMLERARPAYFYDLWLGCYLAFGLVFWFLTHDMGARNPSGLRRLVQIALLVLLNLLAIAVGWLSQSGLCALLLVVVSVALPWILNLQVGVTWMVLQNFSLLPLFASWPTYSLSLAAWQATMYLGISTTTFVTSLIAKQQAEAREDQRRLNAELRATRALLAESSRLGERMRISRELHDLVGHHLTALSLNLEVASHL
;
A
#
# COMPACT_ATOMS: atom_id res chain seq x y z
N MET A 1 10.73 22.71 -11.32
CA MET A 1 10.51 22.36 -9.90
C MET A 1 10.19 20.88 -9.81
N SER A 2 11.13 20.03 -9.38
CA SER A 2 10.85 18.62 -9.14
C SER A 2 10.02 18.50 -7.86
N MET A 3 8.75 18.12 -7.99
CA MET A 3 7.92 17.81 -6.82
C MET A 3 8.63 16.75 -5.96
N PRO A 4 8.70 16.94 -4.63
CA PRO A 4 9.30 15.95 -3.75
C PRO A 4 8.59 14.60 -3.98
N HIS A 5 9.38 13.53 -4.15
CA HIS A 5 8.86 12.18 -4.37
C HIS A 5 8.17 11.69 -3.08
N PHE A 6 6.91 12.06 -2.90
CA PHE A 6 6.11 11.54 -1.80
C PHE A 6 5.87 10.04 -2.02
N ASN A 7 6.16 9.25 -0.99
CA ASN A 7 5.80 7.85 -0.99
C ASN A 7 4.27 7.76 -0.94
N HIS A 8 3.65 7.32 -2.04
CA HIS A 8 2.19 7.35 -2.21
C HIS A 8 1.48 6.50 -1.14
N ILE A 9 2.16 5.44 -0.66
CA ILE A 9 1.71 4.59 0.45
C ILE A 9 1.60 5.40 1.74
N ARG A 10 2.61 6.23 2.04
CA ARG A 10 2.61 7.08 3.24
C ARG A 10 1.54 8.17 3.15
N LEU A 11 1.35 8.75 1.98
CA LEU A 11 0.32 9.76 1.76
C LEU A 11 -1.08 9.18 1.99
N LEU A 12 -1.34 7.99 1.42
CA LEU A 12 -2.59 7.26 1.61
C LEU A 12 -2.84 6.95 3.09
N ARG A 13 -1.81 6.47 3.80
CA ARG A 13 -1.88 6.21 5.25
C ARG A 13 -2.21 7.46 6.05
N TYR A 14 -1.53 8.57 5.78
CA TYR A 14 -1.80 9.83 6.48
C TYR A 14 -3.18 10.39 6.16
N ALA A 15 -3.65 10.26 4.92
CA ALA A 15 -5.01 10.62 4.57
C ALA A 15 -6.03 9.78 5.34
N SER A 16 -5.84 8.47 5.45
CA SER A 16 -6.73 7.60 6.23
C SER A 16 -6.72 7.90 7.73
N LEU A 17 -5.55 8.18 8.31
CA LEU A 17 -5.42 8.58 9.72
C LEU A 17 -6.01 9.95 9.99
N PHE A 18 -5.88 10.87 9.04
CA PHE A 18 -6.54 12.17 9.10
C PHE A 18 -8.06 12.03 9.05
N THR A 19 -8.58 11.23 8.12
CA THR A 19 -10.01 10.89 8.07
C THR A 19 -10.48 10.27 9.38
N TYR A 20 -9.72 9.32 9.93
CA TYR A 20 -10.01 8.74 11.25
C TYR A 20 -10.08 9.83 12.32
N ALA A 21 -9.08 10.71 12.44
CA ALA A 21 -9.07 11.80 13.41
C ALA A 21 -10.26 12.76 13.24
N CYS A 22 -10.64 13.09 12.00
CA CYS A 22 -11.80 13.93 11.71
C CYS A 22 -13.12 13.25 12.10
N VAL A 23 -13.25 11.94 11.87
CA VAL A 23 -14.40 11.13 12.31
C VAL A 23 -14.52 11.15 13.84
N GLY A 24 -13.43 11.39 14.56
CA GLY A 24 -13.42 11.50 16.01
C GLY A 24 -13.80 12.87 16.58
N ILE A 25 -13.97 13.91 15.76
CA ILE A 25 -14.30 15.27 16.25
C ILE A 25 -15.60 15.30 17.08
N PRO A 26 -16.67 14.57 16.73
CA PRO A 26 -17.87 14.49 17.57
C PRO A 26 -17.61 13.94 18.97
N LEU A 27 -16.58 13.11 19.18
CA LEU A 27 -16.21 12.61 20.51
C LEU A 27 -15.72 13.72 21.45
N LEU A 28 -15.16 14.81 20.89
CA LEU A 28 -14.65 15.94 21.67
C LEU A 28 -15.78 16.79 22.27
N GLN A 29 -17.00 16.66 21.76
CA GLN A 29 -18.19 17.32 22.32
C GLN A 29 -18.77 16.48 23.46
N TYR A 30 -17.94 16.21 24.47
CA TYR A 30 -18.30 15.36 25.61
C TYR A 30 -19.63 15.76 26.26
N GLU A 31 -19.83 17.06 26.51
CA GLU A 31 -21.01 17.56 27.21
C GLU A 31 -22.31 17.33 26.44
N THR A 32 -22.33 17.56 25.13
CA THR A 32 -23.55 17.38 24.31
C THR A 32 -23.87 15.91 24.12
N VAL A 33 -22.85 15.07 23.89
CA VAL A 33 -23.03 13.63 23.70
C VAL A 33 -23.47 12.96 25.00
N VAL A 34 -22.89 13.35 26.14
CA VAL A 34 -23.28 12.80 27.45
C VAL A 34 -24.68 13.27 27.83
N ALA A 35 -25.05 14.52 27.53
CA ALA A 35 -26.42 15.02 27.72
C ALA A 35 -27.45 14.21 26.91
N GLU A 36 -27.21 13.97 25.61
CA GLU A 36 -28.08 13.13 24.76
C GLU A 36 -28.18 11.68 25.26
N MET A 37 -27.09 11.13 25.82
CA MET A 37 -27.07 9.77 26.36
C MET A 37 -27.82 9.67 27.70
N LEU A 38 -27.73 10.68 28.56
CA LEU A 38 -28.51 10.80 29.79
C LEU A 38 -30.00 10.97 29.50
N GLU A 39 -30.38 11.77 28.48
CA GLU A 39 -31.76 11.88 28.01
C GLU A 39 -32.33 10.55 27.50
N ARG A 40 -31.47 9.69 26.92
CA ARG A 40 -31.81 8.32 26.50
C ARG A 40 -31.74 7.27 27.61
N ALA A 41 -31.58 7.67 28.87
CA ALA A 41 -31.45 6.79 30.04
C ALA A 41 -30.32 5.74 29.90
N ARG A 42 -29.24 6.07 29.18
CA ARG A 42 -28.06 5.22 29.05
C ARG A 42 -27.07 5.54 30.17
N PRO A 43 -26.47 4.52 30.81
CA PRO A 43 -25.52 4.74 31.89
C PRO A 43 -24.19 5.33 31.39
N ALA A 44 -23.56 6.17 32.21
CA ALA A 44 -22.38 6.97 31.84
C ALA A 44 -21.16 6.14 31.37
N TYR A 45 -20.99 4.91 31.85
CA TYR A 45 -19.90 4.00 31.43
C TYR A 45 -19.93 3.65 29.93
N PHE A 46 -21.06 3.91 29.26
CA PHE A 46 -21.25 3.62 27.85
C PHE A 46 -20.41 4.54 26.96
N TYR A 47 -20.15 5.78 27.41
CA TYR A 47 -19.24 6.70 26.72
C TYR A 47 -17.79 6.23 26.79
N ASP A 48 -17.33 5.78 27.97
CA ASP A 48 -15.97 5.28 28.15
C ASP A 48 -15.71 4.02 27.32
N LEU A 49 -16.70 3.12 27.23
CA LEU A 49 -16.63 1.93 26.39
C LEU A 49 -16.59 2.31 24.89
N TRP A 50 -17.36 3.32 24.48
CA TRP A 50 -17.35 3.83 23.12
C TRP A 50 -16.00 4.45 22.74
N LEU A 51 -15.45 5.30 23.63
CA LEU A 51 -14.13 5.89 23.49
C LEU A 51 -13.04 4.80 23.42
N GLY A 52 -13.12 3.79 24.28
CA GLY A 52 -12.20 2.66 24.31
C GLY A 52 -12.20 1.88 22.99
N CYS A 53 -13.38 1.55 22.47
CA CYS A 53 -13.52 0.87 21.18
C CYS A 53 -12.98 1.71 20.00
N TYR A 54 -13.21 3.03 20.04
CA TYR A 54 -12.71 3.94 19.01
C TYR A 54 -11.18 4.04 19.04
N LEU A 55 -10.57 4.23 20.21
CA LEU A 55 -9.11 4.24 20.37
C LEU A 55 -8.48 2.90 19.99
N ALA A 56 -9.11 1.78 20.38
CA ALA A 56 -8.68 0.45 19.97
C ALA A 56 -8.70 0.31 18.45
N PHE A 57 -9.75 0.80 17.77
CA PHE A 57 -9.80 0.81 16.30
C PHE A 57 -8.62 1.57 15.70
N GLY A 58 -8.33 2.78 16.20
CA GLY A 58 -7.20 3.58 15.72
C GLY A 58 -5.85 2.87 15.88
N LEU A 59 -5.61 2.23 17.04
CA LEU A 59 -4.38 1.47 17.29
C LEU A 59 -4.27 0.26 16.36
N VAL A 60 -5.34 -0.52 16.23
CA VAL A 60 -5.39 -1.70 15.37
C VAL A 60 -5.18 -1.30 13.90
N PHE A 61 -5.77 -0.19 13.47
CA PHE A 61 -5.59 0.37 12.12
C PHE A 61 -4.16 0.88 11.90
N TRP A 62 -3.56 1.54 12.90
CA TRP A 62 -2.17 1.98 12.85
C TRP A 62 -1.22 0.79 12.68
N PHE A 63 -1.42 -0.29 13.45
CA PHE A 63 -0.64 -1.52 13.29
C PHE A 63 -0.86 -2.18 11.92
N LEU A 64 -2.09 -2.24 11.43
CA LEU A 64 -2.40 -2.80 10.11
C LEU A 64 -1.68 -2.04 8.99
N THR A 65 -1.68 -0.71 9.08
CA THR A 65 -1.13 0.18 8.04
C THR A 65 0.37 0.38 8.14
N HIS A 66 1.02 -0.01 9.25
CA HIS A 66 2.47 0.04 9.40
C HIS A 66 3.18 -0.85 8.38
N ASP A 67 2.62 -2.02 8.09
CA ASP A 67 3.22 -3.05 7.21
C ASP A 67 2.65 -3.04 5.79
N MET A 68 1.93 -1.98 5.39
CA MET A 68 1.42 -1.84 4.03
C MET A 68 2.55 -1.79 3.01
N GLY A 69 2.55 -2.77 2.09
CA GLY A 69 3.51 -2.84 0.99
C GLY A 69 4.63 -3.87 1.15
N ALA A 70 4.60 -4.72 2.18
CA ALA A 70 5.53 -5.85 2.27
C ALA A 70 5.31 -6.83 1.10
N ARG A 71 6.27 -6.89 0.17
CA ARG A 71 6.31 -7.91 -0.91
C ARG A 71 6.53 -9.28 -0.25
N ASN A 72 5.46 -10.08 -0.22
CA ASN A 72 5.41 -11.47 0.25
C ASN A 72 5.42 -11.66 1.79
N PRO A 73 4.32 -11.35 2.49
CA PRO A 73 4.20 -11.64 3.91
C PRO A 73 4.20 -13.16 4.15
N SER A 74 4.97 -13.63 5.13
CA SER A 74 4.89 -15.01 5.63
C SER A 74 3.45 -15.40 5.96
N GLY A 75 3.07 -16.69 5.78
CA GLY A 75 1.69 -17.15 6.02
C GLY A 75 1.10 -16.72 7.37
N LEU A 76 1.91 -16.75 8.43
CA LEU A 76 1.52 -16.27 9.77
C LEU A 76 1.14 -14.77 9.77
N ARG A 77 1.93 -13.92 9.12
CA ARG A 77 1.65 -12.48 9.00
C ARG A 77 0.34 -12.22 8.26
N ARG A 78 0.06 -13.00 7.21
CA ARG A 78 -1.21 -12.89 6.47
C ARG A 78 -2.40 -13.23 7.37
N LEU A 79 -2.28 -14.28 8.18
CA LEU A 79 -3.30 -14.63 9.17
C LEU A 79 -3.50 -13.52 10.20
N VAL A 80 -2.41 -12.93 10.72
CA VAL A 80 -2.49 -11.79 11.64
C VAL A 80 -3.20 -10.61 10.98
N GLN A 81 -2.87 -10.25 9.74
CA GLN A 81 -3.53 -9.15 9.02
C GLN A 81 -5.03 -9.41 8.81
N ILE A 82 -5.42 -10.65 8.49
CA ILE A 82 -6.83 -11.02 8.35
C ILE A 82 -7.54 -10.94 9.72
N ALA A 83 -6.92 -11.45 10.79
CA ALA A 83 -7.47 -11.34 12.14
C ALA A 83 -7.64 -9.88 12.58
N LEU A 84 -6.69 -9.01 12.21
CA LEU A 84 -6.72 -7.58 12.48
C LEU A 84 -7.83 -6.88 11.69
N LEU A 85 -8.09 -7.29 10.43
CA LEU A 85 -9.21 -6.81 9.62
C LEU A 85 -10.58 -7.23 10.20
N VAL A 86 -10.71 -8.49 10.64
CA VAL A 86 -11.91 -8.96 11.36
C VAL A 86 -12.13 -8.13 12.61
N LEU A 87 -11.06 -7.90 13.40
CA LEU A 87 -11.13 -7.10 14.61
C LEU A 87 -11.55 -5.65 14.34
N LEU A 88 -11.02 -5.00 13.29
CA LEU A 88 -11.44 -3.67 12.89
C LEU A 88 -12.93 -3.62 12.51
N ASN A 89 -13.42 -4.64 11.81
CA ASN A 89 -14.82 -4.73 11.43
C ASN A 89 -15.73 -4.88 12.67
N LEU A 90 -15.36 -5.77 13.59
CA LEU A 90 -16.07 -5.98 14.86
C LEU A 90 -16.07 -4.71 15.72
N LEU A 91 -14.93 -4.02 15.83
CA LEU A 91 -14.82 -2.76 16.55
C LEU A 91 -15.68 -1.66 15.92
N ALA A 92 -15.70 -1.55 14.59
CA ALA A 92 -16.55 -0.58 13.90
C ALA A 92 -18.03 -0.87 14.14
N ILE A 93 -18.46 -2.13 14.07
CA ILE A 93 -19.84 -2.54 14.37
C ILE A 93 -20.19 -2.23 15.84
N ALA A 94 -19.30 -2.54 16.78
CA ALA A 94 -19.48 -2.21 18.20
C ALA A 94 -19.64 -0.69 18.40
N VAL A 95 -18.77 0.11 17.79
CA VAL A 95 -18.86 1.59 17.80
C VAL A 95 -20.19 2.06 17.21
N GLY A 96 -20.67 1.44 16.13
CA GLY A 96 -21.96 1.77 15.52
C GLY A 96 -23.16 1.44 16.40
N TRP A 97 -23.11 0.31 17.11
CA TRP A 97 -24.17 -0.11 18.03
C TRP A 97 -24.23 0.77 19.29
N LEU A 98 -23.06 1.23 19.77
CA LEU A 98 -22.96 2.16 20.88
C LEU A 98 -23.41 3.57 20.46
N SER A 99 -22.86 4.09 19.37
CA SER A 99 -23.04 5.49 18.97
C SER A 99 -24.39 5.78 18.29
N GLN A 100 -25.07 4.77 17.73
CA GLN A 100 -26.27 4.95 16.87
C GLN A 100 -26.10 6.06 15.82
N SER A 101 -24.88 6.20 15.28
CA SER A 101 -24.50 7.25 14.35
C SER A 101 -23.79 6.69 13.12
N GLY A 102 -23.68 7.49 12.06
CA GLY A 102 -23.01 7.11 10.81
C GLY A 102 -21.49 6.91 10.93
N LEU A 103 -20.91 7.07 12.13
CA LEU A 103 -19.47 6.94 12.38
C LEU A 103 -18.94 5.54 12.02
N CYS A 104 -19.70 4.49 12.32
CA CYS A 104 -19.33 3.12 11.93
C CYS A 104 -19.08 3.00 10.42
N ALA A 105 -19.96 3.58 9.60
CA ALA A 105 -19.82 3.52 8.16
C ALA A 105 -18.59 4.28 7.66
N LEU A 106 -18.24 5.41 8.27
CA LEU A 106 -16.99 6.13 7.94
C LEU A 106 -15.74 5.34 8.36
N LEU A 107 -15.77 4.65 9.50
CA LEU A 107 -14.69 3.74 9.89
C LEU A 107 -14.53 2.59 8.89
N LEU A 108 -15.62 2.02 8.39
CA LEU A 108 -15.56 0.98 7.35
C LEU A 108 -15.07 1.50 6.00
N VAL A 109 -15.36 2.75 5.64
CA VAL A 109 -14.75 3.42 4.49
C VAL A 109 -13.23 3.49 4.65
N VAL A 110 -12.75 3.85 5.84
CA VAL A 110 -11.31 3.87 6.15
C VAL A 110 -10.68 2.46 6.03
N VAL A 111 -11.38 1.42 6.49
CA VAL A 111 -10.94 0.01 6.30
C VAL A 111 -10.86 -0.36 4.81
N SER A 112 -11.77 0.16 3.98
CA SER A 112 -11.78 -0.11 2.53
C SER A 112 -10.48 0.31 1.83
N VAL A 113 -9.78 1.32 2.37
CA VAL A 113 -8.47 1.75 1.87
C VAL A 113 -7.43 0.64 2.02
N ALA A 114 -7.49 -0.15 3.11
CA ALA A 114 -6.47 -1.14 3.41
C ALA A 114 -6.64 -2.45 2.62
N LEU A 115 -7.86 -2.76 2.17
CA LEU A 115 -8.19 -4.05 1.54
C LEU A 115 -7.32 -4.40 0.31
N PRO A 116 -7.09 -3.50 -0.68
CA PRO A 116 -6.32 -3.83 -1.88
C PRO A 116 -4.86 -4.21 -1.60
N TRP A 117 -4.30 -3.74 -0.47
CA TRP A 117 -2.90 -3.93 -0.10
C TRP A 117 -2.64 -5.29 0.56
N ILE A 118 -3.69 -5.90 1.13
CA ILE A 118 -3.59 -7.12 1.95
C ILE A 118 -4.21 -8.31 1.23
N LEU A 119 -5.34 -8.09 0.54
CA LEU A 119 -6.15 -9.14 -0.06
C LEU A 119 -6.02 -9.14 -1.58
N ASN A 120 -6.33 -10.28 -2.19
CA ASN A 120 -6.51 -10.38 -3.63
C ASN A 120 -7.74 -9.56 -4.03
N LEU A 121 -7.77 -9.02 -5.26
CA LEU A 121 -8.84 -8.15 -5.75
C LEU A 121 -10.25 -8.72 -5.50
N GLN A 122 -10.46 -10.01 -5.83
CA GLN A 122 -11.74 -10.68 -5.63
C GLN A 122 -12.15 -10.72 -4.16
N VAL A 123 -11.27 -11.18 -3.27
CA VAL A 123 -11.53 -11.29 -1.83
C VAL A 123 -11.73 -9.90 -1.21
N GLY A 124 -10.96 -8.90 -1.63
CA GLY A 124 -11.10 -7.51 -1.19
C GLY A 124 -12.44 -6.91 -1.57
N VAL A 125 -12.92 -7.14 -2.79
CA VAL A 125 -14.25 -6.69 -3.24
C VAL A 125 -15.35 -7.41 -2.45
N THR A 126 -15.28 -8.73 -2.31
CA THR A 126 -16.26 -9.49 -1.52
C THR A 126 -16.31 -8.99 -0.07
N TRP A 127 -15.15 -8.74 0.55
CA TRP A 127 -15.07 -8.18 1.90
C TRP A 127 -15.68 -6.79 1.99
N MET A 128 -15.37 -5.90 1.04
CA MET A 128 -15.91 -4.54 0.99
C MET A 128 -17.44 -4.56 0.88
N VAL A 129 -18.00 -5.43 0.04
CA VAL A 129 -19.44 -5.58 -0.11
C VAL A 129 -20.05 -6.13 1.18
N LEU A 130 -19.44 -7.15 1.77
CA LEU A 130 -19.93 -7.80 2.99
C LEU A 130 -19.95 -6.85 4.20
N GLN A 131 -18.89 -6.05 4.39
CA GLN A 131 -18.88 -5.04 5.46
C GLN A 131 -19.93 -3.95 5.25
N ASN A 132 -20.18 -3.52 4.01
CA ASN A 132 -21.20 -2.51 3.73
C ASN A 132 -22.61 -3.10 3.91
N PHE A 133 -22.81 -4.37 3.57
CA PHE A 133 -24.07 -5.06 3.81
C PHE A 133 -24.36 -5.19 5.31
N SER A 134 -23.33 -5.35 6.15
CA SER A 134 -23.46 -5.34 7.61
C SER A 134 -24.00 -4.01 8.17
N LEU A 135 -23.97 -2.91 7.42
CA LEU A 135 -24.56 -1.64 7.83
C LEU A 135 -26.10 -1.63 7.76
N LEU A 136 -26.71 -2.45 6.88
CA LEU A 136 -28.16 -2.53 6.74
C LEU A 136 -28.88 -2.93 8.04
N PRO A 137 -28.55 -4.07 8.68
CA PRO A 137 -29.20 -4.44 9.95
C PRO A 137 -28.85 -3.45 11.07
N LEU A 138 -27.66 -2.83 11.01
CA LEU A 138 -27.24 -1.84 11.99
C LEU A 138 -28.11 -0.57 11.92
N PHE A 139 -28.33 -0.02 10.72
CA PHE A 139 -29.19 1.16 10.52
C PHE A 139 -30.67 0.83 10.73
N ALA A 140 -31.12 -0.37 10.36
CA ALA A 140 -32.50 -0.81 10.60
C ALA A 140 -32.82 -1.00 12.10
N SER A 141 -31.79 -1.18 12.94
CA SER A 141 -31.97 -1.27 14.40
C SER A 141 -32.25 0.08 15.07
N TRP A 142 -32.12 1.20 14.34
CA TRP A 142 -32.32 2.53 14.92
C TRP A 142 -33.80 2.93 14.90
N PRO A 143 -34.36 3.44 16.01
CA PRO A 143 -35.80 3.73 16.14
C PRO A 143 -36.37 4.69 15.09
N THR A 144 -35.52 5.54 14.51
CA THR A 144 -35.91 6.62 13.59
C THR A 144 -35.78 6.23 12.11
N TYR A 145 -35.19 5.07 11.80
CA TYR A 145 -34.90 4.67 10.41
C TYR A 145 -35.89 3.64 9.88
N SER A 146 -36.50 3.94 8.73
CA SER A 146 -37.19 2.93 7.93
C SER A 146 -36.19 2.05 7.17
N LEU A 147 -36.59 0.84 6.79
CA LEU A 147 -35.74 -0.06 6.00
C LEU A 147 -35.27 0.57 4.68
N SER A 148 -36.13 1.37 4.04
CA SER A 148 -35.79 2.09 2.81
C SER A 148 -34.75 3.19 3.01
N LEU A 149 -34.86 3.96 4.11
CA LEU A 149 -33.86 4.97 4.48
C LEU A 149 -32.51 4.33 4.82
N ALA A 150 -32.53 3.21 5.56
CA ALA A 150 -31.33 2.43 5.88
C ALA A 150 -30.64 1.92 4.60
N ALA A 151 -31.42 1.42 3.63
CA ALA A 151 -30.90 0.96 2.34
C ALA A 151 -30.29 2.10 1.50
N TRP A 152 -30.95 3.26 1.45
CA TRP A 152 -30.42 4.45 0.78
C TRP A 152 -29.10 4.90 1.42
N GLN A 153 -29.06 4.99 2.74
CA GLN A 153 -27.86 5.39 3.47
C GLN A 153 -26.69 4.41 3.25
N ALA A 154 -26.95 3.10 3.36
CA ALA A 154 -25.95 2.07 3.10
C ALA A 154 -25.41 2.12 1.67
N THR A 155 -26.27 2.40 0.69
CA THR A 155 -25.88 2.53 -0.72
C THR A 155 -24.96 3.74 -0.94
N MET A 156 -25.21 4.87 -0.28
CA MET A 156 -24.30 6.03 -0.34
C MET A 156 -22.92 5.69 0.22
N TYR A 157 -22.85 5.03 1.38
CA TYR A 157 -21.58 4.60 1.97
C TYR A 157 -20.86 3.54 1.15
N LEU A 158 -21.59 2.65 0.47
CA LEU A 158 -21.03 1.71 -0.49
C LEU A 158 -20.36 2.46 -1.66
N GLY A 159 -20.98 3.53 -2.15
CA GLY A 159 -20.39 4.40 -3.17
C GLY A 159 -19.05 5.01 -2.73
N ILE A 160 -19.00 5.59 -1.54
CA ILE A 160 -17.78 6.16 -0.95
C ILE A 160 -16.73 5.08 -0.70
N SER A 161 -17.14 3.91 -0.21
CA SER A 161 -16.24 2.77 -0.01
C SER A 161 -15.63 2.31 -1.33
N THR A 162 -16.43 2.24 -2.38
CA THR A 162 -16.00 1.81 -3.72
C THR A 162 -14.99 2.77 -4.32
N THR A 163 -15.26 4.08 -4.29
CA THR A 163 -14.31 5.08 -4.80
C THR A 163 -13.00 5.02 -4.02
N THR A 164 -13.07 4.96 -2.70
CA THR A 164 -11.89 4.85 -1.82
C THR A 164 -11.08 3.58 -2.08
N PHE A 165 -11.76 2.44 -2.25
CA PHE A 165 -11.15 1.15 -2.60
C PHE A 165 -10.44 1.22 -3.95
N VAL A 166 -11.10 1.77 -4.98
CA VAL A 166 -10.54 1.90 -6.33
C VAL A 166 -9.35 2.85 -6.32
N THR A 167 -9.43 4.00 -5.65
CA THR A 167 -8.29 4.92 -5.49
C THR A 167 -7.10 4.25 -4.83
N SER A 168 -7.35 3.46 -3.79
CA SER A 168 -6.32 2.69 -3.10
C SER A 168 -5.70 1.59 -4.00
N LEU A 169 -6.53 0.90 -4.79
CA LEU A 169 -6.09 -0.10 -5.77
C LEU A 169 -5.20 0.52 -6.85
N ILE A 170 -5.59 1.68 -7.39
CA ILE A 170 -4.79 2.42 -8.37
C ILE A 170 -3.46 2.83 -7.74
N ALA A 171 -3.46 3.33 -6.51
CA ALA A 171 -2.23 3.70 -5.80
C ALA A 171 -1.29 2.50 -5.61
N LYS A 172 -1.83 1.31 -5.32
CA LYS A 172 -1.06 0.06 -5.26
C LYS A 172 -0.43 -0.30 -6.60
N GLN A 173 -1.23 -0.32 -7.67
CA GLN A 173 -0.74 -0.64 -9.02
C GLN A 173 0.34 0.34 -9.48
N GLN A 174 0.18 1.63 -9.18
CA GLN A 174 1.19 2.65 -9.47
C GLN A 174 2.48 2.43 -8.67
N ALA A 175 2.40 1.99 -7.41
CA ALA A 175 3.57 1.68 -6.62
C ALA A 175 4.34 0.49 -7.20
N GLU A 176 3.64 -0.58 -7.57
CA GLU A 176 4.22 -1.78 -8.21
C GLU A 176 4.89 -1.43 -9.54
N ALA A 177 4.18 -0.71 -10.43
CA ALA A 177 4.73 -0.31 -11.73
C ALA A 177 5.98 0.57 -11.61
N ARG A 178 6.03 1.48 -10.64
CA ARG A 178 7.21 2.32 -10.37
C ARG A 178 8.39 1.49 -9.89
N GLU A 179 8.15 0.47 -9.08
CA GLU A 179 9.20 -0.41 -8.57
C GLU A 179 9.78 -1.29 -9.69
N ASP A 180 8.92 -1.83 -10.55
CA ASP A 180 9.34 -2.60 -11.72
C ASP A 180 10.12 -1.74 -12.71
N GLN A 181 9.69 -0.48 -12.93
CA GLN A 181 10.43 0.48 -13.74
C GLN A 181 11.81 0.79 -13.15
N ARG A 182 11.93 0.93 -11.83
CA ARG A 182 13.22 1.14 -11.15
C ARG A 182 14.13 -0.06 -11.33
N ARG A 183 13.60 -1.27 -11.19
CA ARG A 183 14.35 -2.53 -11.38
C ARG A 183 14.86 -2.65 -12.81
N LEU A 184 14.00 -2.47 -13.81
CA LEU A 184 14.36 -2.52 -15.22
C LEU A 184 15.40 -1.46 -15.60
N ASN A 185 15.30 -0.25 -15.02
CA ASN A 185 16.30 0.80 -15.24
C ASN A 185 17.67 0.42 -14.67
N ALA A 186 17.71 -0.20 -13.49
CA ALA A 186 18.94 -0.71 -12.89
C ALA A 186 19.56 -1.84 -13.73
N GLU A 187 18.75 -2.80 -14.20
CA GLU A 187 19.19 -3.88 -15.09
C GLU A 187 19.75 -3.33 -16.40
N LEU A 188 19.06 -2.36 -17.03
CA LEU A 188 19.54 -1.70 -18.26
C LEU A 188 20.88 -0.98 -18.06
N ARG A 189 21.05 -0.28 -16.93
CA ARG A 189 22.32 0.39 -16.59
C ARG A 189 23.46 -0.62 -16.42
N ALA A 190 23.19 -1.75 -15.75
CA ALA A 190 24.17 -2.81 -15.60
C ALA A 190 24.59 -3.41 -16.96
N THR A 191 23.63 -3.73 -17.83
CA THR A 191 23.92 -4.27 -19.17
C THR A 191 24.74 -3.30 -20.02
N ARG A 192 24.43 -1.99 -19.96
CA ARG A 192 25.22 -0.97 -20.67
C ARG A 192 26.66 -0.88 -20.18
N ALA A 193 26.87 -1.00 -18.86
CA ALA A 193 28.21 -1.03 -18.29
C ALA A 193 28.99 -2.28 -18.76
N LEU A 194 28.37 -3.45 -18.76
CA LEU A 194 28.98 -4.70 -19.26
C LEU A 194 29.30 -4.64 -20.75
N LEU A 195 28.41 -4.08 -21.57
CA LEU A 195 28.66 -3.89 -23.01
C LEU A 195 29.81 -2.94 -23.28
N ALA A 196 29.89 -1.83 -22.55
CA ALA A 196 30.99 -0.88 -22.65
C ALA A 196 32.33 -1.53 -22.27
N GLU A 197 32.35 -2.37 -21.23
CA GLU A 197 33.53 -3.10 -20.80
C GLU A 197 33.95 -4.17 -21.82
N SER A 198 33.01 -4.96 -22.34
CA SER A 198 33.27 -5.96 -23.37
C SER A 198 33.80 -5.32 -24.66
N SER A 199 33.25 -4.17 -25.06
CA SER A 199 33.74 -3.40 -26.21
C SER A 199 35.19 -2.95 -25.99
N ARG A 200 35.50 -2.39 -24.80
CA ARG A 200 36.85 -1.99 -24.43
C ARG A 200 37.84 -3.16 -24.41
N LEU A 201 37.43 -4.32 -23.91
CA LEU A 201 38.27 -5.54 -23.90
C LEU A 201 38.49 -6.08 -25.31
N GLY A 202 37.45 -6.09 -26.15
CA GLY A 202 37.54 -6.47 -27.56
C GLY A 202 38.51 -5.58 -28.32
N GLU A 203 38.44 -4.27 -28.09
CA GLU A 203 39.37 -3.29 -28.69
C GLU A 203 40.81 -3.56 -28.27
N ARG A 204 41.07 -3.77 -26.97
CA ARG A 204 42.41 -4.11 -26.47
C ARG A 204 42.95 -5.39 -27.08
N MET A 205 42.11 -6.41 -27.23
CA MET A 205 42.50 -7.67 -27.87
C MET A 205 42.81 -7.49 -29.36
N ARG A 206 42.08 -6.61 -30.06
CA ARG A 206 42.38 -6.27 -31.46
C ARG A 206 43.75 -5.58 -31.57
N ILE A 207 43.98 -4.54 -30.76
CA ILE A 207 45.26 -3.83 -30.71
C ILE A 207 46.41 -4.78 -30.38
N SER A 208 46.24 -5.69 -29.42
CA SER A 208 47.27 -6.68 -29.07
C SER A 208 47.62 -7.62 -30.23
N ARG A 209 46.65 -8.01 -31.06
CA ARG A 209 46.89 -8.84 -32.25
C ARG A 209 47.59 -8.04 -33.35
N GLU A 210 47.10 -6.85 -33.67
CA GLU A 210 47.74 -5.97 -34.65
C GLU A 210 49.20 -5.69 -34.28
N LEU A 211 49.49 -5.43 -33.00
CA LEU A 211 50.85 -5.26 -32.50
C LEU A 211 51.67 -6.56 -32.58
N HIS A 212 51.09 -7.72 -32.22
CA HIS A 212 51.77 -9.01 -32.29
C HIS A 212 52.16 -9.37 -33.73
N ASP A 213 51.24 -9.19 -34.68
CA ASP A 213 51.47 -9.48 -36.09
C ASP A 213 52.57 -8.56 -36.65
N LEU A 214 52.53 -7.26 -36.33
CA LEU A 214 53.51 -6.28 -36.81
C LEU A 214 54.91 -6.52 -36.22
N VAL A 215 55.01 -6.77 -34.91
CA VAL A 215 56.28 -7.14 -34.26
C VAL A 215 56.78 -8.50 -34.75
N GLY A 216 55.91 -9.49 -34.90
CA GLY A 216 56.24 -10.81 -35.43
C GLY A 216 56.81 -10.75 -36.83
N HIS A 217 56.20 -9.95 -37.72
CA HIS A 217 56.72 -9.68 -39.06
C HIS A 217 58.07 -8.98 -39.05
N HIS A 218 58.27 -7.98 -38.18
CA HIS A 218 59.57 -7.31 -38.07
C HIS A 218 60.67 -8.24 -37.55
N LEU A 219 60.40 -9.06 -36.54
CA LEU A 219 61.38 -10.00 -36.00
C LEU A 219 61.76 -11.08 -37.03
N THR A 220 60.81 -11.59 -37.79
CA THR A 220 61.09 -12.57 -38.85
C THR A 220 61.90 -11.95 -40.00
N ALA A 221 61.58 -10.73 -40.43
CA ALA A 221 62.37 -10.00 -41.42
C ALA A 221 63.81 -9.73 -40.92
N LEU A 222 63.97 -9.35 -39.64
CA LEU A 222 65.28 -9.11 -39.05
C LEU A 222 66.10 -10.41 -38.94
N SER A 223 65.45 -11.52 -38.56
CA SER A 223 66.09 -12.83 -38.48
C SER A 223 66.57 -13.30 -39.86
N LEU A 224 65.75 -13.12 -40.90
CA LEU A 224 66.14 -13.41 -42.28
C LEU A 224 67.32 -12.55 -42.75
N ASN A 225 67.33 -11.25 -42.46
CA ASN A 225 68.45 -10.38 -42.80
C ASN A 225 69.75 -10.81 -42.12
N LEU A 226 69.68 -11.26 -40.86
CA LEU A 226 70.84 -11.78 -40.13
C LEU A 226 71.31 -13.13 -40.70
N GLU A 227 70.39 -14.01 -41.08
CA GLU A 227 70.72 -15.29 -41.71
C GLU A 227 71.40 -15.10 -43.08
N VAL A 228 70.87 -14.19 -43.92
CA VAL A 228 71.51 -13.80 -45.19
C VAL A 228 72.89 -13.19 -44.97
N ALA A 229 73.07 -12.32 -43.97
CA ALA A 229 74.36 -11.72 -43.65
C ALA A 229 75.38 -12.75 -43.11
N SER A 230 74.92 -13.88 -42.56
CA SER A 230 75.79 -14.97 -42.08
C SER A 230 76.19 -15.98 -43.17
N HIS A 231 75.50 -15.98 -44.32
CA HIS A 231 75.74 -16.85 -45.47
C HIS A 231 76.55 -16.18 -46.60
N LEU A 232 76.94 -14.91 -46.42
CA LEU A 232 77.93 -14.18 -47.23
C LEU A 232 79.31 -14.25 -46.58
#